data_AF-X1T1V4-F1
#
_entry.id   AF-X1T1V4-F1
#
_cell.length_a   1.000
_cell.length_b   1.000
_cell.length_c   1.000
_cell.angle_alpha   90.00
_cell.angle_beta   90.00
_cell.angle_gamma   90.00
#
_symmetry.space_group_name_H-M   'P 1'
#
loop_
_entity.id
_entity.type
_entity.pdbx_description
1 polymer ?
#
loop_
_entity_poly.entity_id
_entity_poly.type
_entity_poly.pdbx_seq_one_letter_code
_entity_poly.pdbx_strand_id
1 'polypeptide(L)'
;GVLVVDDIAKTQTPYARISTLTTIAELVYSHYCISHLSGTNFEIRGFNGAALVNIQPILLKEVVKSSEWEASMMDKSIRYYHLYRPQEPNPMPPKLTLDWGIDTVHVETPDLKGKLADRLKSIGEVQWGLSRIKEHISDLLAASASLDKRREVNQSDYKLLIKLLAPLRVESLVTDKRELETQRYLASNQLAILTQFVTYGSFTLRQLARDYHLSQSQCYKIMSRYTKEWEIVSKTPTTYAPTDELRDRLKGVKL
;
A
#
# COMPACT_ATOMS: atom_id res chain seq x y z
N GLY A 1 16.31 -13.78 -3.32
CA GLY A 1 15.57 -14.31 -2.14
C GLY A 1 14.51 -13.31 -1.69
N VAL A 2 13.51 -13.70 -0.89
CA VAL A 2 12.48 -12.78 -0.38
C VAL A 2 12.55 -12.73 1.14
N LEU A 3 12.73 -11.53 1.70
CA LEU A 3 12.62 -11.25 3.12
C LEU A 3 11.15 -10.98 3.45
N VAL A 4 10.57 -11.71 4.40
CA VAL A 4 9.20 -11.48 4.88
C VAL A 4 9.26 -11.05 6.33
N VAL A 5 8.80 -9.83 6.60
CA VAL A 5 8.69 -9.26 7.96
C VAL A 5 7.21 -9.19 8.30
N ASP A 6 6.76 -10.15 9.11
CA ASP A 6 5.34 -10.28 9.49
C ASP A 6 4.87 -9.21 10.48
N ASP A 7 5.74 -8.80 11.42
CA ASP A 7 5.40 -7.79 12.41
C ASP A 7 6.61 -6.97 12.85
N ILE A 8 6.59 -5.67 12.55
CA ILE A 8 7.60 -4.71 12.98
C ILE A 8 7.32 -4.13 14.38
N ALA A 9 6.16 -4.42 14.99
CA ALA A 9 5.79 -3.93 16.31
C ALA A 9 6.70 -4.46 17.43
N LYS A 10 7.33 -5.63 17.23
CA LYS A 10 8.27 -6.22 18.21
C LYS A 10 9.50 -5.34 18.47
N THR A 11 9.80 -4.40 17.57
CA THR A 11 10.88 -3.43 17.71
C THR A 11 10.47 -2.32 18.69
N GLN A 12 11.17 -2.24 19.83
CA GLN A 12 10.70 -1.53 21.03
C GLN A 12 10.57 0.00 20.88
N THR A 13 11.34 0.65 20.02
CA THR A 13 11.35 2.11 19.88
C THR A 13 10.94 2.57 18.48
N PRO A 14 10.28 3.74 18.34
CA PRO A 14 9.98 4.34 17.03
C PRO A 14 11.22 4.51 16.16
N TYR A 15 12.34 4.95 16.78
CA TYR A 15 13.63 5.09 16.09
C TYR A 15 14.08 3.76 15.48
N ALA A 16 14.10 2.68 16.26
CA ALA A 16 14.54 1.38 15.75
C ALA A 16 13.62 0.85 14.65
N ARG A 17 12.30 1.12 14.71
CA ARG A 17 11.36 0.78 13.63
C ARG A 17 11.66 1.52 12.34
N ILE A 18 11.83 2.84 12.41
CA ILE A 18 12.14 3.68 11.24
C ILE A 18 13.49 3.25 10.65
N SER A 19 14.54 3.13 11.47
CA SER A 19 15.86 2.70 11.02
C SER A 19 15.82 1.32 10.36
N THR A 20 15.04 0.37 10.90
CA THR A 20 14.87 -0.97 10.30
C THR A 20 14.26 -0.87 8.90
N LEU A 21 13.18 -0.11 8.74
CA LEU A 21 12.53 0.06 7.44
C LEU A 21 13.43 0.78 6.44
N THR A 22 14.14 1.82 6.86
CA THR A 22 15.10 2.54 6.01
C THR A 22 16.23 1.61 5.57
N THR A 23 16.75 0.79 6.49
CA THR A 23 17.81 -0.19 6.21
C THR A 23 17.32 -1.24 5.20
N ILE A 24 16.10 -1.76 5.36
CA ILE A 24 15.52 -2.73 4.42
C ILE A 24 15.30 -2.09 3.05
N ALA A 25 14.77 -0.87 3.01
CA ALA A 25 14.55 -0.14 1.76
C ALA A 25 15.88 0.08 1.01
N GLU A 26 16.94 0.47 1.73
CA GLU A 26 18.26 0.67 1.15
C GLU A 26 18.91 -0.65 0.72
N LEU A 27 18.78 -1.71 1.53
CA LEU A 27 19.34 -3.02 1.21
C LEU A 27 18.73 -3.60 -0.07
N VAL A 28 17.41 -3.49 -0.24
CA VAL A 28 16.69 -3.98 -1.43
C VAL A 28 17.01 -3.12 -2.65
N TYR A 29 17.03 -1.80 -2.48
CA TYR A 29 17.14 -0.88 -3.61
C TYR A 29 18.59 -0.67 -4.07
N SER A 30 19.52 -0.49 -3.13
CA SER A 30 20.93 -0.23 -3.41
C SER A 30 21.77 -1.51 -3.44
N HIS A 31 21.19 -2.66 -3.11
CA HIS A 31 21.86 -3.97 -3.02
C HIS A 31 22.97 -4.04 -1.97
N TYR A 32 23.07 -3.06 -1.08
CA TYR A 32 24.01 -3.05 0.03
C TYR A 32 23.47 -2.29 1.23
N CYS A 33 24.02 -2.58 2.40
CA CYS A 33 23.84 -1.78 3.61
C CYS A 33 25.16 -1.76 4.38
N ILE A 34 25.61 -0.56 4.76
CA ILE A 34 26.86 -0.36 5.49
C ILE A 34 26.55 0.49 6.73
N SER A 35 26.92 -0.02 7.90
CA SER A 35 26.92 0.76 9.14
C SER A 35 28.35 1.15 9.50
N HIS A 36 28.57 2.45 9.69
CA HIS A 36 29.82 3.01 10.20
C HIS A 36 29.68 3.52 11.65
N LEU A 37 28.65 3.08 12.38
CA LEU A 37 28.46 3.47 13.77
C LEU A 37 29.52 2.81 14.67
N SER A 38 30.07 3.60 15.60
CA SER A 38 31.11 3.17 16.54
C SER A 38 30.70 1.91 17.30
N GLY A 39 31.47 0.83 17.14
CA GLY A 39 31.33 -0.42 17.90
C GLY A 39 30.71 -1.61 17.15
N THR A 40 30.11 -1.43 15.97
CA THR A 40 29.66 -2.54 15.11
C THR A 40 29.82 -2.19 13.64
N ASN A 41 30.88 -2.72 13.02
CA ASN A 41 31.07 -2.68 11.57
C ASN A 41 30.35 -3.89 10.99
N PHE A 42 29.24 -3.67 10.31
CA PHE A 42 28.64 -4.68 9.47
C PHE A 42 28.42 -4.12 8.07
N GLU A 43 28.63 -4.98 7.10
CA GLU A 43 28.50 -4.67 5.69
C GLU A 43 27.82 -5.85 5.01
N ILE A 44 26.72 -5.56 4.33
CA ILE A 44 26.04 -6.49 3.44
C ILE A 44 26.19 -5.92 2.03
N ARG A 45 26.69 -6.71 1.09
CA ARG A 45 26.82 -6.35 -0.33
C ARG A 45 26.22 -7.43 -1.22
N GLY A 46 25.75 -7.03 -2.39
CA GLY A 46 25.24 -7.95 -3.41
C GLY A 46 23.89 -8.58 -3.06
N PHE A 47 23.07 -7.88 -2.27
CA PHE A 47 21.72 -8.37 -1.94
C PHE A 47 20.79 -8.23 -3.14
N ASN A 48 20.56 -9.33 -3.85
CA ASN A 48 19.61 -9.42 -4.96
C ASN A 48 18.33 -10.12 -4.48
N GLY A 49 17.49 -9.37 -3.78
CA GLY A 49 16.26 -9.90 -3.20
C GLY A 49 15.20 -8.83 -3.04
N ALA A 50 13.99 -9.27 -2.66
CA ALA A 50 12.87 -8.40 -2.35
C ALA A 50 12.56 -8.45 -0.86
N ALA A 51 11.87 -7.43 -0.34
CA ALA A 51 11.34 -7.44 1.01
C ALA A 51 9.84 -7.14 1.01
N LEU A 52 9.10 -7.93 1.79
CA LEU A 52 7.68 -7.72 2.08
C LEU A 52 7.57 -7.44 3.57
N VAL A 53 7.13 -6.22 3.91
CA VAL A 53 7.01 -5.78 5.30
C VAL A 53 5.55 -5.47 5.59
N ASN A 54 4.97 -6.24 6.50
CA ASN A 54 3.64 -5.98 7.01
C ASN A 54 3.72 -4.89 8.10
N ILE A 55 2.86 -3.87 7.98
CA ILE A 55 2.85 -2.73 8.89
C ILE A 55 1.42 -2.36 9.28
N GLN A 56 1.18 -2.28 10.59
CA GLN A 56 -0.11 -1.86 11.12
C GLN A 56 -0.32 -0.34 10.90
N PRO A 57 -1.55 0.13 10.66
CA PRO A 57 -1.84 1.56 10.44
C PRO A 57 -1.29 2.51 11.50
N ILE A 58 -1.27 2.09 12.76
CA ILE A 58 -0.75 2.91 13.86
C ILE A 58 0.76 3.14 13.74
N LEU A 59 1.51 2.12 13.30
CA LEU A 59 2.95 2.19 13.07
C LEU A 59 3.25 2.94 11.78
N LEU A 60 2.45 2.71 10.73
CA LEU A 60 2.57 3.43 9.47
C LEU A 60 2.44 4.95 9.69
N LYS A 61 1.56 5.39 10.59
CA LYS A 61 1.43 6.80 10.97
C LYS A 61 2.73 7.40 11.52
N GLU A 62 3.50 6.63 12.31
CA GLU A 62 4.79 7.08 12.84
C GLU A 62 5.83 7.18 11.72
N VAL A 63 5.87 6.17 10.85
CA VAL A 63 6.84 6.07 9.75
C VAL A 63 6.63 7.17 8.71
N VAL A 64 5.39 7.37 8.25
CA VAL A 64 5.02 8.40 7.25
C VAL A 64 5.34 9.83 7.73
N LYS A 65 5.37 10.04 9.05
CA LYS A 65 5.69 11.34 9.64
C LYS A 65 7.20 11.62 9.67
N SER A 66 8.05 10.61 9.55
CA SER A 66 9.50 10.77 9.66
C SER A 66 10.10 11.36 8.38
N SER A 67 11.22 12.08 8.49
CA SER A 67 11.94 12.65 7.35
C SER A 67 12.51 11.58 6.41
N GLU A 68 12.86 10.43 6.96
CA GLU A 68 13.34 9.26 6.23
C GLU A 68 12.29 8.73 5.25
N TRP A 69 11.00 8.97 5.52
CA TRP A 69 9.93 8.63 4.59
C TRP A 69 10.13 9.30 3.23
N GLU A 70 10.24 10.63 3.22
CA GLU A 70 10.43 11.42 2.00
C GLU A 70 11.81 11.15 1.38
N ALA A 71 12.85 11.12 2.22
CA ALA A 71 14.23 11.05 1.74
C ALA A 71 14.60 9.68 1.15
N SER A 72 14.08 8.59 1.72
CA SER A 72 14.64 7.26 1.48
C SER A 72 13.63 6.15 1.25
N MET A 73 12.33 6.31 1.59
CA MET A 73 11.39 5.18 1.57
C MET A 73 10.28 5.31 0.52
N MET A 74 9.66 6.49 0.38
CA MET A 74 8.43 6.68 -0.40
C MET A 74 8.61 6.25 -1.85
N ASP A 75 9.68 6.69 -2.50
CA ASP A 75 9.91 6.42 -3.92
C ASP A 75 10.47 5.01 -4.22
N LYS A 76 10.98 4.33 -3.20
CA LYS A 76 11.64 3.00 -3.30
C LYS A 76 10.73 1.84 -2.89
N SER A 77 9.52 2.11 -2.43
CA SER A 77 8.61 1.08 -1.90
C SER A 77 7.25 1.10 -2.61
N ILE A 78 6.62 -0.08 -2.71
CA ILE A 78 5.23 -0.22 -3.11
C ILE A 78 4.39 -0.32 -1.84
N ARG A 79 3.39 0.55 -1.67
CA ARG A 79 2.53 0.53 -0.48
C ARG A 79 1.18 -0.06 -0.83
N TYR A 80 0.97 -1.29 -0.42
CA TYR A 80 -0.26 -2.01 -0.68
C TYR A 80 -1.20 -1.94 0.53
N TYR A 81 -2.35 -1.29 0.36
CA TYR A 81 -3.34 -1.12 1.44
C TYR A 81 -4.32 -2.29 1.46
N HIS A 82 -4.16 -3.18 2.43
CA HIS A 82 -5.10 -4.28 2.68
C HIS A 82 -6.38 -3.76 3.35
N LEU A 83 -7.42 -3.50 2.56
CA LEU A 83 -8.70 -2.96 3.04
C LEU A 83 -9.77 -4.03 3.29
N TYR A 84 -9.59 -5.24 2.77
CA TYR A 84 -10.55 -6.32 2.95
C TYR A 84 -10.23 -7.11 4.21
N ARG A 85 -11.20 -7.22 5.12
CA ARG A 85 -11.10 -8.10 6.28
C ARG A 85 -11.81 -9.43 6.00
N PRO A 86 -11.22 -10.57 6.40
CA PRO A 86 -11.93 -11.84 6.42
C PRO A 86 -13.21 -11.71 7.26
N GLN A 87 -14.34 -12.07 6.68
CA GLN A 87 -15.63 -12.07 7.38
C GLN A 87 -15.80 -13.32 8.26
N GLU A 88 -15.09 -14.39 7.89
CA GLU A 88 -15.07 -15.67 8.60
C GLU A 88 -13.61 -16.08 8.85
N PRO A 89 -13.30 -16.70 10.00
CA PRO A 89 -11.99 -17.27 10.25
C PRO A 89 -11.69 -18.36 9.23
N ASN A 90 -10.54 -18.28 8.55
CA ASN A 90 -10.03 -19.38 7.76
C ASN A 90 -8.93 -20.10 8.56
N PRO A 91 -9.20 -21.29 9.14
CA PRO A 91 -8.22 -22.02 9.93
C PRO A 91 -7.19 -22.74 9.06
N MET A 92 -7.44 -22.87 7.75
CA MET A 92 -6.54 -23.59 6.86
C MET A 92 -5.33 -22.72 6.52
N PRO A 93 -4.10 -23.27 6.60
CA PRO A 93 -2.92 -22.55 6.15
C PRO A 93 -3.04 -22.26 4.65
N PRO A 94 -2.52 -21.10 4.18
CA PRO A 94 -2.48 -20.81 2.76
C PRO A 94 -1.64 -21.88 2.05
N LYS A 95 -2.24 -22.53 1.04
CA LYS A 95 -1.51 -23.43 0.15
C LYS A 95 -1.03 -22.61 -1.04
N LEU A 96 0.28 -22.37 -1.10
CA LEU A 96 0.88 -21.53 -2.11
C LEU A 96 1.86 -22.36 -2.95
N THR A 97 1.55 -22.50 -4.23
CA THR A 97 2.44 -23.09 -5.23
C THR A 97 2.89 -21.95 -6.13
N LEU A 98 4.18 -21.60 -6.05
CA LEU A 98 4.76 -20.51 -6.82
C LEU A 98 5.44 -21.07 -8.06
N ASP A 99 4.94 -20.70 -9.23
CA ASP A 99 5.71 -20.76 -10.47
C ASP A 99 6.38 -19.39 -10.65
N TRP A 100 7.71 -19.37 -10.67
CA TRP A 100 8.49 -18.15 -10.79
C TRP A 100 8.68 -17.70 -12.25
N GLY A 101 8.11 -18.44 -13.21
CA GLY A 101 8.15 -18.05 -14.61
C GLY A 101 9.56 -18.14 -15.21
N ILE A 102 9.87 -17.23 -16.14
CA ILE A 102 11.22 -17.03 -16.70
C ILE A 102 11.92 -15.83 -16.06
N ASP A 103 13.23 -15.70 -16.21
CA ASP A 103 13.95 -14.50 -15.76
C ASP A 103 13.41 -13.25 -16.47
N THR A 104 13.15 -12.18 -15.72
CA THR A 104 12.65 -10.90 -16.25
C THR A 104 13.64 -10.24 -17.20
N VAL A 105 14.94 -10.56 -17.09
CA VAL A 105 15.98 -10.11 -18.04
C VAL A 105 15.71 -10.60 -19.47
N HIS A 106 14.92 -11.67 -19.63
CA HIS A 106 14.51 -12.20 -20.94
C HIS A 106 13.22 -11.60 -21.49
N VAL A 107 12.62 -10.64 -20.78
CA VAL A 107 11.40 -9.95 -21.21
C VAL A 107 11.77 -8.58 -21.78
N GLU A 108 11.21 -8.24 -22.94
CA GLU A 108 11.41 -6.95 -23.56
C GLU A 108 10.86 -5.82 -22.68
N THR A 109 11.63 -4.73 -22.55
CA THR A 109 11.19 -3.55 -21.81
C THR A 109 9.96 -2.93 -22.48
N PRO A 110 8.81 -2.84 -21.80
CA PRO A 110 7.58 -2.34 -22.40
C PRO A 110 7.65 -0.85 -22.69
N ASP A 111 7.08 -0.43 -23.82
CA ASP A 111 6.84 1.00 -24.07
C ASP A 111 5.60 1.47 -23.29
N LEU A 112 5.76 2.49 -22.46
CA LEU A 112 4.70 3.02 -21.62
C LEU A 112 3.85 4.05 -22.39
N LYS A 113 3.22 3.62 -23.49
CA LYS A 113 2.35 4.47 -24.33
C LYS A 113 0.91 3.96 -24.38
N GLY A 114 -0.01 4.89 -24.60
CA GLY A 114 -1.43 4.62 -24.80
C GLY A 114 -2.25 4.55 -23.52
N LYS A 115 -3.57 4.43 -23.68
CA LYS A 115 -4.57 4.62 -22.61
C LYS A 115 -4.37 3.72 -21.38
N LEU A 116 -3.93 2.48 -21.59
CA LEU A 116 -3.70 1.54 -20.48
C LEU A 116 -2.45 1.90 -19.68
N ALA A 117 -1.37 2.31 -20.37
CA ALA A 117 -0.16 2.79 -19.71
C ALA A 117 -0.44 4.07 -18.92
N ASP A 118 -1.20 5.01 -19.50
CA ASP A 118 -1.55 6.26 -18.81
C ASP A 118 -2.41 6.01 -17.56
N ARG A 119 -3.29 5.00 -17.60
CA ARG A 119 -4.05 4.58 -16.42
C ARG A 119 -3.19 3.93 -15.33
N LEU A 120 -2.14 3.19 -15.70
CA LEU A 120 -1.18 2.67 -14.73
C LEU A 120 -0.34 3.79 -14.11
N LYS A 121 0.14 4.73 -14.94
CA LYS A 121 0.86 5.91 -14.45
C LYS A 121 0.02 6.70 -13.45
N SER A 122 -1.25 6.95 -13.76
CA SER A 122 -2.16 7.66 -12.85
C SER A 122 -2.39 6.93 -11.51
N ILE A 123 -2.20 5.61 -11.45
CA ILE A 123 -2.21 4.86 -10.19
C ILE A 123 -0.90 5.08 -9.43
N GLY A 124 0.24 4.98 -10.14
CA GLY A 124 1.57 5.17 -9.56
C GLY A 124 1.87 6.60 -9.08
N GLU A 125 1.29 7.62 -9.71
CA GLU A 125 1.43 9.05 -9.33
C GLU A 125 0.99 9.36 -7.90
N VAL A 126 0.17 8.49 -7.31
CA VAL A 126 -0.25 8.61 -5.91
C VAL A 126 0.90 8.29 -4.96
N GLN A 127 1.87 7.48 -5.40
CA GLN A 127 2.91 6.89 -4.57
C GLN A 127 4.32 7.36 -4.93
N TRP A 128 4.57 7.62 -6.20
CA TRP A 128 5.93 7.73 -6.72
C TRP A 128 6.11 8.99 -7.55
N GLY A 129 7.35 9.48 -7.59
CA GLY A 129 7.78 10.48 -8.58
C GLY A 129 7.77 9.94 -10.02
N LEU A 130 7.70 10.85 -11.01
CA LEU A 130 7.57 10.50 -12.44
C LEU A 130 8.64 9.54 -12.96
N SER A 131 9.89 9.67 -12.49
CA SER A 131 10.98 8.78 -12.89
C SER A 131 10.75 7.35 -12.36
N ARG A 132 10.32 7.24 -11.10
CA ARG A 132 10.06 5.97 -10.42
C ARG A 132 8.85 5.24 -10.98
N ILE A 133 7.85 5.98 -11.43
CA ILE A 133 6.70 5.41 -12.15
C ILE A 133 7.16 4.66 -13.39
N LYS A 134 8.09 5.22 -14.16
CA LYS A 134 8.59 4.57 -15.38
C LYS A 134 9.36 3.29 -15.07
N GLU A 135 10.20 3.31 -14.04
CA GLU A 135 10.97 2.16 -13.55
C GLU A 135 10.02 1.07 -13.04
N HIS A 136 9.27 1.35 -11.97
CA HIS A 136 8.42 0.37 -11.28
C HIS A 136 7.34 -0.22 -12.20
N ILE A 137 6.67 0.59 -13.03
CA ILE A 137 5.62 0.06 -13.91
C ILE A 137 6.22 -0.84 -15.00
N SER A 138 7.38 -0.47 -15.56
CA SER A 138 8.04 -1.29 -16.57
C SER A 138 8.46 -2.63 -15.99
N ASP A 139 9.05 -2.61 -14.79
CA ASP A 139 9.50 -3.83 -14.10
C ASP A 139 8.33 -4.73 -13.71
N LEU A 140 7.22 -4.16 -13.22
CA LEU A 140 6.01 -4.91 -12.89
C LEU A 140 5.34 -5.53 -14.12
N LEU A 141 5.35 -4.83 -15.26
CA LEU A 141 4.82 -5.36 -16.53
C LEU A 141 5.70 -6.50 -17.05
N ALA A 142 7.02 -6.34 -16.98
CA ALA A 142 7.96 -7.37 -17.36
C ALA A 142 7.81 -8.61 -16.45
N ALA A 143 7.66 -8.40 -15.13
CA ALA A 143 7.40 -9.46 -14.17
C ALA A 143 6.08 -10.19 -14.45
N SER A 144 5.00 -9.48 -14.79
CA SER A 144 3.73 -10.08 -15.19
C SER A 144 3.87 -11.01 -16.40
N ALA A 145 4.56 -10.56 -17.44
CA ALA A 145 4.81 -11.38 -18.63
C ALA A 145 5.73 -12.58 -18.32
N SER A 146 6.75 -12.37 -17.48
CA SER A 146 7.68 -13.42 -17.04
C SER A 146 6.98 -14.55 -16.30
N LEU A 147 6.03 -14.25 -15.41
CA LEU A 147 5.23 -15.26 -14.68
C LEU A 147 4.42 -16.15 -15.63
N ASP A 148 3.97 -15.60 -16.76
CA ASP A 148 3.30 -16.34 -17.83
C ASP A 148 4.29 -17.01 -18.82
N LYS A 149 5.59 -16.97 -18.54
CA LYS A 149 6.68 -17.49 -19.39
C LYS A 149 6.73 -16.84 -20.78
N ARG A 150 6.27 -15.59 -20.89
CA ARG A 150 6.32 -14.79 -22.11
C ARG A 150 7.51 -13.85 -22.09
N ARG A 151 8.06 -13.57 -23.27
CA ARG A 151 9.16 -12.61 -23.46
C ARG A 151 8.69 -11.20 -23.85
N GLU A 152 7.39 -11.04 -24.06
CA GLU A 152 6.80 -9.77 -24.48
C GLU A 152 5.58 -9.44 -23.62
N VAL A 153 5.45 -8.15 -23.27
CA VAL A 153 4.32 -7.59 -22.54
C VAL A 153 3.17 -7.35 -23.51
N ASN A 154 1.96 -7.74 -23.12
CA ASN A 154 0.76 -7.55 -23.92
C ASN A 154 -0.35 -6.82 -23.12
N GLN A 155 -1.51 -6.60 -23.75
CA GLN A 155 -2.61 -5.86 -23.10
C GLN A 155 -3.17 -6.55 -21.84
N SER A 156 -3.04 -7.87 -21.68
CA SER A 156 -3.49 -8.55 -20.46
C SER A 156 -2.65 -8.17 -19.24
N ASP A 157 -1.33 -7.98 -19.41
CA ASP A 157 -0.44 -7.54 -18.33
C ASP A 157 -0.87 -6.17 -17.78
N TYR A 158 -1.14 -5.22 -18.68
CA TYR A 158 -1.64 -3.90 -18.27
C TYR A 158 -2.98 -4.00 -17.52
N LYS A 159 -3.92 -4.80 -18.03
CA LYS A 159 -5.23 -4.98 -17.38
C LYS A 159 -5.12 -5.66 -16.02
N LEU A 160 -4.20 -6.62 -15.87
CA LEU A 160 -3.91 -7.30 -14.62
C LEU A 160 -3.34 -6.30 -13.61
N LEU A 161 -2.28 -5.58 -13.98
CA LEU A 161 -1.65 -4.59 -13.10
C LEU A 161 -2.62 -3.46 -12.72
N ILE A 162 -3.51 -3.01 -13.62
CA ILE A 162 -4.52 -2.00 -13.28
C ILE A 162 -5.42 -2.49 -12.13
N LYS A 163 -5.75 -3.78 -12.09
CA LYS A 163 -6.55 -4.37 -11.00
C LYS A 163 -5.71 -4.54 -9.74
N LEU A 164 -4.53 -5.13 -9.86
CA LEU A 164 -3.64 -5.40 -8.71
C LEU A 164 -3.17 -4.11 -8.04
N LEU A 165 -2.89 -3.06 -8.81
CA LEU A 165 -2.39 -1.79 -8.27
C LEU A 165 -3.52 -0.83 -7.88
N ALA A 166 -4.79 -1.15 -8.15
CA ALA A 166 -5.90 -0.26 -7.77
C ALA A 166 -5.89 0.16 -6.29
N PRO A 167 -5.57 -0.72 -5.31
CA PRO A 167 -5.49 -0.35 -3.89
C PRO A 167 -4.46 0.73 -3.56
N LEU A 168 -3.45 0.99 -4.40
CA LEU A 168 -2.47 2.05 -4.16
C LEU A 168 -3.13 3.45 -4.14
N ARG A 169 -4.25 3.61 -4.86
CA ARG A 169 -5.03 4.86 -4.89
C ARG A 169 -5.51 5.29 -3.50
N VAL A 170 -5.63 4.35 -2.57
CA VAL A 170 -6.04 4.61 -1.19
C VAL A 170 -5.10 5.60 -0.52
N GLU A 171 -3.82 5.61 -0.87
CA GLU A 171 -2.85 6.53 -0.27
C GLU A 171 -3.23 8.00 -0.50
N SER A 172 -3.81 8.35 -1.65
CA SER A 172 -4.32 9.71 -1.92
C SER A 172 -5.51 10.13 -1.03
N LEU A 173 -6.17 9.15 -0.40
CA LEU A 173 -7.32 9.37 0.49
C LEU A 173 -6.91 9.42 1.95
N VAL A 174 -5.81 8.75 2.31
CA VAL A 174 -5.43 8.54 3.72
C VAL A 174 -4.13 9.23 4.09
N THR A 175 -3.34 9.70 3.13
CA THR A 175 -2.09 10.41 3.38
C THR A 175 -2.20 11.84 2.87
N ASP A 176 -1.85 12.80 3.74
CA ASP A 176 -1.88 14.24 3.43
C ASP A 176 -0.50 14.88 3.68
N LYS A 177 -0.15 15.86 2.84
CA LYS A 177 1.07 16.66 2.95
C LYS A 177 0.66 18.14 2.83
N ARG A 178 0.81 18.90 3.92
CA ARG A 178 0.32 20.29 4.00
C ARG A 178 1.31 21.32 3.45
N GLU A 179 2.60 20.98 3.42
CA GLU A 179 3.67 21.88 2.97
C GLU A 179 4.66 21.11 2.08
N LEU A 180 5.45 21.84 1.29
CA LEU A 180 6.27 21.24 0.23
C LEU A 180 7.37 20.30 0.75
N GLU A 181 7.99 20.61 1.88
CA GLU A 181 9.14 19.90 2.46
C GLU A 181 8.93 19.56 3.94
N THR A 182 7.75 19.04 4.27
CA THR A 182 7.41 18.65 5.65
C THR A 182 6.88 17.24 5.77
N GLN A 183 6.66 16.86 7.02
CA GLN A 183 6.05 15.62 7.44
C GLN A 183 4.69 15.40 6.75
N ARG A 184 4.43 14.14 6.41
CA ARG A 184 3.10 13.69 6.00
C ARG A 184 2.30 13.21 7.21
N TYR A 185 0.99 13.17 7.04
CA TYR A 185 0.06 12.69 8.06
C TYR A 185 -0.81 11.58 7.49
N LEU A 186 -0.94 10.50 8.26
CA LEU A 186 -1.89 9.43 7.99
C LEU A 186 -3.23 9.70 8.70
N ALA A 187 -4.31 9.80 7.93
CA ALA A 187 -5.69 9.85 8.38
C ALA A 187 -6.18 8.44 8.78
N SER A 188 -5.72 7.94 9.92
CA SER A 188 -6.00 6.58 10.40
C SER A 188 -7.50 6.26 10.49
N ASN A 189 -8.33 7.23 10.88
CA ASN A 189 -9.78 7.05 10.93
C ASN A 189 -10.36 6.86 9.52
N GLN A 190 -9.91 7.62 8.52
CA GLN A 190 -10.37 7.46 7.14
C GLN A 190 -9.99 6.09 6.61
N LEU A 191 -8.76 5.63 6.88
CA LEU A 191 -8.32 4.29 6.51
C LEU A 191 -9.22 3.21 7.11
N ALA A 192 -9.55 3.33 8.41
CA ALA A 192 -10.47 2.42 9.09
C ALA A 192 -11.89 2.42 8.48
N ILE A 193 -12.42 3.59 8.14
CA ILE A 193 -13.75 3.72 7.51
C ILE A 193 -13.73 3.10 6.10
N LEU A 194 -12.66 3.32 5.33
CA LEU A 194 -12.47 2.67 4.02
C LEU A 194 -12.41 1.15 4.14
N THR A 195 -11.74 0.60 5.17
CA THR A 195 -11.74 -0.84 5.44
C THR A 195 -13.15 -1.38 5.69
N GLN A 196 -14.00 -0.65 6.43
CA GLN A 196 -15.40 -1.03 6.63
C GLN A 196 -16.16 -1.08 5.31
N PHE A 197 -16.02 -0.05 4.48
CA PHE A 197 -16.68 0.02 3.18
C PHE A 197 -16.22 -1.09 2.22
N VAL A 198 -14.92 -1.31 2.10
CA VAL A 198 -14.41 -2.35 1.18
C VAL A 198 -14.82 -3.75 1.65
N THR A 199 -14.90 -3.97 2.96
CA THR A 199 -15.29 -5.28 3.52
C THR A 199 -16.79 -5.56 3.38
N TYR A 200 -17.66 -4.55 3.57
CA TYR A 200 -19.10 -4.75 3.73
C TYR A 200 -19.97 -4.05 2.65
N GLY A 201 -19.38 -3.23 1.79
CA GLY A 201 -20.14 -2.28 0.97
C GLY A 201 -20.65 -1.16 1.87
N SER A 202 -21.94 -1.13 2.20
CA SER A 202 -22.45 -0.22 3.22
C SER A 202 -22.23 -0.79 4.62
N PHE A 203 -22.02 0.07 5.62
CA PHE A 203 -21.86 -0.37 7.01
C PHE A 203 -22.70 0.48 7.96
N THR A 204 -23.09 -0.12 9.08
CA THR A 204 -23.86 0.58 10.12
C THR A 204 -22.96 1.24 11.15
N LEU A 205 -23.45 2.31 11.79
CA LEU A 205 -22.75 2.93 12.92
C LEU A 205 -22.48 1.93 14.06
N ARG A 206 -23.43 1.03 14.30
CA ARG A 206 -23.30 -0.05 15.30
C ARG A 206 -22.18 -1.02 14.96
N GLN A 207 -22.04 -1.38 13.69
CA GLN A 207 -20.97 -2.24 13.20
C GLN A 207 -19.60 -1.58 13.35
N LEU A 208 -19.47 -0.31 12.92
CA LEU A 208 -18.25 0.47 13.10
C LEU A 208 -17.83 0.52 14.59
N ALA A 209 -18.78 0.80 15.48
CA ALA A 209 -18.57 0.83 16.92
C ALA A 209 -18.08 -0.52 17.48
N ARG A 210 -18.71 -1.62 17.06
CA ARG A 210 -18.33 -2.98 17.47
C ARG A 210 -16.92 -3.33 17.02
N ASP A 211 -16.62 -3.12 15.75
CA ASP A 211 -15.37 -3.60 15.14
C ASP A 211 -14.13 -2.83 15.61
N TYR A 212 -14.28 -1.58 16.08
CA TYR A 212 -13.20 -0.75 16.61
C TYR A 212 -13.26 -0.55 18.12
N HIS A 213 -14.15 -1.27 18.81
CA HIS A 213 -14.33 -1.18 20.26
C HIS A 213 -14.56 0.25 20.78
N LEU A 214 -15.40 1.02 20.07
CA LEU A 214 -15.77 2.40 20.43
C LEU A 214 -17.26 2.50 20.74
N SER A 215 -17.65 3.54 21.47
CA SER A 215 -19.08 3.84 21.63
C SER A 215 -19.69 4.39 20.33
N GLN A 216 -20.98 4.12 20.08
CA GLN A 216 -21.68 4.67 18.90
C GLN A 216 -21.64 6.21 18.87
N SER A 217 -21.67 6.88 20.03
CA SER A 217 -21.53 8.34 20.14
C SER A 217 -20.16 8.83 19.65
N GLN A 218 -19.08 8.14 20.02
CA GLN A 218 -17.74 8.46 19.50
C GLN A 218 -17.65 8.20 18.00
N CYS A 219 -18.16 7.07 17.51
CA CYS A 219 -18.19 6.79 16.08
C CYS A 219 -18.98 7.85 15.30
N TYR A 220 -20.10 8.33 15.84
CA TYR A 220 -20.90 9.38 15.20
C TYR A 220 -20.10 10.69 15.10
N LYS A 221 -19.40 11.08 16.17
CA LYS A 221 -18.50 12.26 16.19
C LYS A 221 -17.31 12.13 15.23
N ILE A 222 -16.82 10.91 15.00
CA ILE A 222 -15.77 10.66 14.00
C ILE A 222 -16.35 10.82 12.60
N MET A 223 -17.45 10.12 12.30
CA MET A 223 -18.11 10.18 10.98
C MET A 223 -18.57 11.59 10.61
N SER A 224 -18.97 12.42 11.57
CA SER A 224 -19.37 13.81 11.31
C SER A 224 -18.24 14.69 10.76
N ARG A 225 -16.98 14.25 10.83
CA ARG A 225 -15.82 14.95 10.24
C ARG A 225 -15.58 14.58 8.77
N TYR A 226 -16.21 13.51 8.29
CA TYR A 226 -16.00 12.96 6.96
C TYR A 226 -17.24 13.06 6.05
N THR A 227 -18.12 14.04 6.31
CA THR A 227 -19.40 14.22 5.60
C THR A 227 -19.27 14.58 4.12
N LYS A 228 -18.09 15.03 3.68
CA LYS A 228 -17.81 15.25 2.24
C LYS A 228 -17.68 13.94 1.46
N GLU A 229 -17.21 12.90 2.14
CA GLU A 229 -16.83 11.63 1.53
C GLU A 229 -17.84 10.53 1.86
N TRP A 230 -18.58 10.68 2.96
CA TRP A 230 -19.54 9.71 3.46
C TRP A 230 -20.89 10.34 3.74
N GLU A 231 -21.94 9.64 3.35
CA GLU A 231 -23.33 10.06 3.52
C GLU A 231 -24.15 9.02 4.31
N ILE A 232 -25.21 9.49 4.96
CA ILE A 232 -26.16 8.64 5.67
C ILE A 232 -27.27 8.23 4.69
N VAL A 233 -27.30 6.94 4.34
CA VAL A 233 -28.30 6.38 3.40
C VAL A 233 -29.51 5.77 4.10
N SER A 234 -29.40 5.48 5.40
CA SER A 234 -30.52 5.09 6.26
C SER A 234 -30.28 5.60 7.68
N LYS A 235 -31.35 5.97 8.39
CA LYS A 235 -31.30 6.39 9.81
C LYS A 235 -31.67 5.27 10.77
N THR A 236 -32.26 4.17 10.29
CA THR A 236 -32.75 3.07 11.14
C THR A 236 -32.44 1.71 10.50
N PRO A 237 -31.30 1.08 10.84
CA PRO A 237 -30.17 1.63 11.60
C PRO A 237 -29.43 2.73 10.81
N THR A 238 -28.66 3.58 11.52
CA THR A 238 -27.79 4.58 10.87
C THR A 238 -26.75 3.88 10.00
N THR A 239 -26.89 3.99 8.69
CA THR A 239 -26.06 3.31 7.69
C THR A 239 -25.33 4.34 6.84
N TYR A 240 -24.03 4.13 6.67
CA TYR A 240 -23.17 4.98 5.85
C TYR A 240 -22.81 4.29 4.53
N ALA A 241 -22.69 5.12 3.49
CA ALA A 241 -22.16 4.76 2.18
C ALA A 241 -21.27 5.90 1.66
N PRO A 242 -20.36 5.61 0.72
CA PRO A 242 -19.54 6.65 0.11
C PRO A 242 -20.39 7.50 -0.85
N THR A 243 -20.08 8.79 -0.90
CA THR A 243 -20.60 9.71 -1.92
C THR A 243 -20.14 9.29 -3.32
N ASP A 244 -20.81 9.78 -4.37
CA ASP A 244 -20.44 9.46 -5.75
C ASP A 244 -19.00 9.90 -6.09
N GLU A 245 -18.55 11.02 -5.53
CA GLU A 245 -17.17 11.49 -5.67
C GLU A 245 -16.17 10.48 -5.08
N LEU A 246 -16.41 10.00 -3.85
CA LEU A 246 -15.56 8.98 -3.23
C LEU A 246 -15.61 7.66 -4.02
N ARG A 247 -16.79 7.27 -4.54
CA ARG A 247 -16.92 6.05 -5.37
C ARG A 247 -16.08 6.13 -6.65
N ASP A 248 -16.04 7.28 -7.32
CA ASP A 248 -15.24 7.44 -8.53
C ASP A 248 -13.74 7.37 -8.23
N ARG A 249 -13.29 8.00 -7.12
CA ARG A 249 -11.91 7.89 -6.64
C ARG A 249 -11.52 6.45 -6.28
N LEU A 250 -12.46 5.68 -5.73
CA LEU A 250 -12.29 4.26 -5.38
C LEU A 250 -12.56 3.28 -6.54
N LYS A 251 -12.81 3.77 -7.75
CA LYS A 251 -13.15 2.91 -8.89
C LYS A 251 -12.02 1.92 -9.19
N GLY A 252 -12.35 0.64 -9.09
CA GLY A 252 -11.41 -0.48 -9.27
C GLY A 252 -10.73 -0.99 -8.00
N VAL A 253 -10.95 -0.34 -6.84
CA VAL A 253 -10.42 -0.80 -5.53
C VAL A 253 -11.23 -1.97 -4.95
N LYS A 254 -12.41 -2.27 -5.50
CA LYS A 254 -13.14 -3.51 -5.18
C LYS A 254 -12.35 -4.71 -5.71
N LEU A 255 -11.74 -5.44 -4.79
CA LEU A 255 -11.01 -6.70 -5.02
C LEU A 255 -11.95 -7.76 -5.58
#